data_AF-D2IYR0-F1
#
_entry.id   AF-D2IYR0-F1
#
_cell.length_a   1.000
_cell.length_b   1.000
_cell.length_c   1.000
_cell.angle_alpha   90.00
_cell.angle_beta   90.00
_cell.angle_gamma   90.00
#
_symmetry.space_group_name_H-M   'P 1'
#
loop_
_entity.id
_entity.type
_entity.pdbx_description
1 polymer ?
#
loop_
_entity_poly.entity_id
_entity_poly.type
_entity_poly.pdbx_seq_one_letter_code
_entity_poly.pdbx_strand_id
1 'polypeptide(L)'
;MNRPLLLLTAVLTVGSGQQEDCKTAPAGWPRRPPQCCDLPFPLEGMKKEFGSCIRQIGNRQSSAVPTAQAVRDARLCIEECVYKGLGFMDEHKLNKDQLLEQLKKGIADKKDWTKPMEGAVKRCHETITKRETPQEAACQDSAHEFTHCAMRELFLNCPASEWNNNDECNLVKSRMQACPNIPPPPPPPPQGFRGQGPPPQ
;
A
#
# COMPACT_ATOMS: atom_id res chain seq x y z
N MET A 1 8.19 -9.61 71.50
CA MET A 1 8.93 -9.42 70.23
C MET A 1 7.94 -9.45 69.08
N ASN A 2 7.50 -8.27 68.61
CA ASN A 2 6.52 -8.12 67.53
C ASN A 2 7.25 -8.14 66.17
N ARG A 3 6.79 -8.99 65.24
CA ARG A 3 7.17 -8.95 63.81
C ARG A 3 6.10 -8.20 63.03
N PRO A 4 6.43 -7.13 62.29
CA PRO A 4 5.45 -6.48 61.42
C PRO A 4 5.32 -7.27 60.12
N LEU A 5 4.07 -7.53 59.71
CA LEU A 5 3.73 -8.10 58.41
C LEU A 5 3.74 -6.95 57.39
N LEU A 6 4.72 -6.94 56.48
CA LEU A 6 4.74 -6.01 55.34
C LEU A 6 3.85 -6.55 54.22
N LEU A 7 2.68 -5.96 54.03
CA LEU A 7 1.80 -6.19 52.88
C LEU A 7 2.36 -5.44 51.67
N LEU A 8 2.96 -6.17 50.72
CA LEU A 8 3.33 -5.66 49.40
C LEU A 8 2.07 -5.53 48.54
N THR A 9 1.58 -4.31 48.37
CA THR A 9 0.57 -3.97 47.35
C THR A 9 1.22 -3.98 45.97
N ALA A 10 0.85 -4.96 45.16
CA ALA A 10 1.19 -4.98 43.74
C ALA A 10 0.40 -3.87 43.02
N VAL A 11 1.08 -2.80 42.64
CA VAL A 11 0.53 -1.77 41.76
C VAL A 11 0.50 -2.37 40.35
N LEU A 12 -0.67 -2.82 39.91
CA LEU A 12 -0.93 -3.14 38.51
C LEU A 12 -0.90 -1.82 37.72
N THR A 13 0.24 -1.51 37.11
CA THR A 13 0.32 -0.45 36.10
C THR A 13 -0.47 -0.91 34.88
N VAL A 14 -1.74 -0.49 34.79
CA VAL A 14 -2.52 -0.58 33.56
C VAL A 14 -1.85 0.35 32.55
N GLY A 15 -1.07 -0.23 31.63
CA GLY A 15 -0.54 0.50 30.48
C GLY A 15 -1.71 1.10 29.71
N SER A 16 -1.83 2.42 29.76
CA SER A 16 -2.85 3.16 28.99
C SER A 16 -2.45 3.09 27.52
N GLY A 17 -2.91 2.06 26.81
CA GLY A 17 -2.89 2.06 25.35
C GLY A 17 -3.85 3.15 24.88
N GLN A 18 -3.35 4.37 24.68
CA GLN A 18 -4.12 5.41 24.00
C GLN A 18 -4.47 4.88 22.61
N GLN A 19 -5.76 4.76 22.33
CA GLN A 19 -6.23 4.37 21.02
C GLN A 19 -5.85 5.49 20.04
N GLU A 20 -4.93 5.20 19.12
CA GLU A 20 -4.45 6.13 18.12
C GLU A 20 -5.62 6.69 17.29
N ASP A 21 -5.82 8.03 17.30
CA ASP A 21 -6.81 8.67 16.43
C ASP A 21 -6.31 8.66 15.01
N CYS A 22 -6.76 7.73 14.17
CA CYS A 22 -6.35 7.60 12.76
C CYS A 22 -6.98 8.62 11.79
N LYS A 23 -7.84 9.53 12.26
CA LYS A 23 -8.54 10.50 11.40
C LYS A 23 -7.77 11.81 11.22
N THR A 24 -6.94 12.17 12.19
CA THR A 24 -6.18 13.41 12.18
C THR A 24 -4.69 13.17 11.91
N ALA A 25 -4.03 14.14 11.29
CA ALA A 25 -2.58 14.06 11.10
C ALA A 25 -1.88 14.33 12.44
N PRO A 26 -0.93 13.48 12.89
CA PRO A 26 -0.19 13.74 14.11
C PRO A 26 0.76 14.94 13.96
N ALA A 27 1.29 15.45 15.07
CA ALA A 27 2.31 16.48 15.05
C ALA A 27 3.54 16.01 14.24
N GLY A 28 4.09 16.90 13.42
CA GLY A 28 5.22 16.57 12.53
C GLY A 28 4.85 15.78 11.28
N TRP A 29 3.56 15.49 11.04
CA TRP A 29 3.13 14.82 9.82
C TRP A 29 3.52 15.61 8.57
N PRO A 30 4.08 14.95 7.55
CA PRO A 30 4.61 15.68 6.42
C PRO A 30 3.54 16.27 5.52
N ARG A 31 3.83 17.48 5.02
CA ARG A 31 2.94 18.20 4.10
C ARG A 31 2.92 17.60 2.70
N ARG A 32 3.96 16.83 2.34
CA ARG A 32 4.08 16.13 1.06
C ARG A 32 4.46 14.68 1.34
N PRO A 33 4.09 13.73 0.46
CA PRO A 33 4.54 12.36 0.64
C PRO A 33 6.07 12.27 0.65
N PRO A 34 6.68 11.79 1.74
CA PRO A 34 8.12 11.62 1.80
C PRO A 34 8.60 10.46 0.92
N GLN A 35 9.84 10.57 0.44
CA GLN A 35 10.55 9.48 -0.21
C GLN A 35 11.24 8.61 0.84
N CYS A 36 10.49 7.69 1.43
CA CYS A 36 10.98 6.84 2.52
C CYS A 36 11.55 5.50 2.10
N CYS A 37 11.05 4.94 1.00
CA CYS A 37 11.44 3.62 0.54
C CYS A 37 11.35 3.56 -0.99
N ASP A 38 12.41 3.06 -1.64
CA ASP A 38 12.40 2.78 -3.08
C ASP A 38 11.71 1.44 -3.36
N LEU A 39 10.37 1.47 -3.41
CA LEU A 39 9.56 0.28 -3.60
C LEU A 39 9.79 -0.33 -5.00
N PRO A 40 10.08 -1.64 -5.11
CA PRO A 40 10.20 -2.33 -6.39
C PRO A 40 8.82 -2.71 -6.98
N PHE A 41 7.79 -1.94 -6.65
CA PHE A 41 6.41 -2.16 -7.07
C PHE A 41 5.70 -0.80 -7.21
N PRO A 42 4.88 -0.59 -8.24
CA PRO A 42 4.52 -1.52 -9.32
C PRO A 42 5.71 -1.83 -10.26
N LEU A 43 5.66 -2.98 -10.93
CA LEU A 43 6.67 -3.36 -11.93
C LEU A 43 6.66 -2.40 -13.13
N GLU A 44 7.77 -2.27 -13.85
CA GLU A 44 7.83 -1.42 -15.06
C GLU A 44 6.80 -1.83 -16.12
N GLY A 45 6.56 -3.14 -16.28
CA GLY A 45 5.48 -3.64 -17.14
C GLY A 45 4.10 -3.13 -16.74
N MET A 46 3.82 -3.06 -15.43
CA MET A 46 2.56 -2.52 -14.90
C MET A 46 2.44 -1.02 -15.16
N LYS A 47 3.52 -0.26 -14.95
CA LYS A 47 3.54 1.18 -15.25
C LYS A 47 3.26 1.46 -16.73
N LYS A 48 3.83 0.64 -17.63
CA LYS A 48 3.59 0.73 -19.07
C LYS A 48 2.13 0.41 -19.43
N GLU A 49 1.60 -0.68 -18.89
CA GLU A 49 0.23 -1.11 -19.17
C GLU A 49 -0.81 -0.12 -18.65
N PHE A 50 -0.55 0.49 -17.48
CA PHE A 50 -1.42 1.48 -16.85
C PHE A 50 -1.78 2.64 -17.80
N GLY A 51 -0.80 3.15 -18.55
CA GLY A 51 -1.05 4.21 -19.54
C GLY A 51 -1.94 3.77 -20.70
N SER A 52 -1.88 2.50 -21.10
CA SER A 52 -2.77 1.91 -22.12
C SER A 52 -4.20 1.80 -21.59
N CYS A 53 -4.35 1.26 -20.38
CA CYS A 53 -5.64 1.07 -19.72
C CYS A 53 -6.37 2.40 -19.45
N ILE A 54 -5.65 3.45 -19.03
CA ILE A 54 -6.23 4.79 -18.89
C ILE A 54 -6.85 5.27 -20.19
N ARG A 55 -6.15 5.12 -21.33
CA ARG A 55 -6.68 5.57 -22.63
C ARG A 55 -7.90 4.75 -23.03
N GLN A 56 -7.85 3.44 -22.86
CA GLN A 56 -8.96 2.55 -23.21
C GLN A 56 -10.23 2.86 -22.41
N ILE A 57 -10.08 3.15 -21.11
CA ILE A 57 -11.21 3.41 -20.20
C ILE A 57 -11.67 4.86 -20.30
N GLY A 58 -10.75 5.82 -20.39
CA GLY A 58 -11.04 7.24 -20.54
C GLY A 58 -11.80 7.55 -21.84
N ASN A 59 -11.50 6.84 -22.93
CA ASN A 59 -12.23 6.97 -24.20
C ASN A 59 -13.69 6.46 -24.11
N ARG A 60 -14.08 5.78 -23.04
CA ARG A 60 -15.44 5.27 -22.81
C ARG A 60 -16.28 6.20 -21.92
N GLN A 61 -15.69 7.22 -21.29
CA GLN A 61 -16.40 8.13 -20.38
C GLN A 61 -16.79 9.43 -21.10
N SER A 62 -18.07 9.85 -20.97
CA SER A 62 -18.57 11.10 -21.58
C SER A 62 -18.03 12.36 -20.89
N SER A 63 -18.14 13.52 -21.56
CA SER A 63 -17.65 14.85 -21.16
C SER A 63 -18.24 15.44 -19.86
N ALA A 64 -18.94 14.66 -19.04
CA ALA A 64 -19.51 15.10 -17.78
C ALA A 64 -18.48 15.03 -16.63
N VAL A 65 -18.64 15.89 -15.61
CA VAL A 65 -17.85 15.82 -14.37
C VAL A 65 -18.05 14.45 -13.71
N PRO A 66 -16.98 13.67 -13.44
CA PRO A 66 -17.12 12.33 -12.87
C PRO A 66 -17.67 12.37 -11.43
N THR A 67 -18.63 11.49 -11.12
CA THR A 67 -19.07 11.25 -9.74
C THR A 67 -18.00 10.48 -8.96
N ALA A 68 -18.06 10.52 -7.62
CA ALA A 68 -17.13 9.74 -6.79
C ALA A 68 -17.19 8.23 -7.08
N GLN A 69 -18.37 7.71 -7.40
CA GLN A 69 -18.54 6.32 -7.83
C GLN A 69 -17.86 6.07 -9.17
N ALA A 70 -18.08 6.92 -10.17
CA ALA A 70 -17.45 6.78 -11.48
C ALA A 70 -15.91 6.84 -11.41
N VAL A 71 -15.35 7.66 -10.51
CA VAL A 71 -13.90 7.70 -10.25
C VAL A 71 -13.41 6.41 -9.60
N ARG A 72 -14.16 5.85 -8.64
CA ARG A 72 -13.84 4.55 -8.03
C ARG A 72 -13.87 3.44 -9.07
N ASP A 73 -14.95 3.33 -9.83
CA ASP A 73 -15.11 2.30 -10.86
C ASP A 73 -14.01 2.38 -11.91
N ALA A 74 -13.68 3.59 -12.37
CA ALA A 74 -12.57 3.78 -13.31
C ALA A 74 -11.24 3.27 -12.75
N ARG A 75 -10.94 3.51 -11.47
CA ARG A 75 -9.71 3.00 -10.83
C ARG A 75 -9.70 1.47 -10.77
N LEU A 76 -10.81 0.85 -10.36
CA LEU A 76 -10.95 -0.61 -10.33
C LEU A 76 -10.73 -1.21 -11.72
N CYS A 77 -11.38 -0.65 -12.73
CA CYS A 77 -11.24 -1.10 -14.12
C CYS A 77 -9.82 -0.92 -14.67
N ILE A 78 -9.12 0.17 -14.32
CA ILE A 78 -7.75 0.39 -14.78
C ILE A 78 -6.82 -0.67 -14.18
N GLU A 79 -6.93 -0.94 -12.88
CA GLU A 79 -6.12 -1.98 -12.22
C GLU A 79 -6.45 -3.38 -12.78
N GLU A 80 -7.73 -3.72 -12.95
CA GLU A 80 -8.13 -4.99 -13.57
C GLU A 80 -7.53 -5.12 -14.98
N CYS A 81 -7.60 -4.06 -15.80
CA CYS A 81 -7.02 -4.04 -17.14
C CYS A 81 -5.51 -4.29 -17.11
N VAL A 82 -4.77 -3.65 -16.20
CA VAL A 82 -3.31 -3.85 -16.06
C VAL A 82 -2.98 -5.30 -15.72
N TYR A 83 -3.69 -5.89 -14.75
CA TYR A 83 -3.42 -7.25 -14.32
C TYR A 83 -3.82 -8.27 -15.39
N LYS A 84 -4.93 -8.07 -16.11
CA LYS A 84 -5.31 -8.92 -17.25
C LYS A 84 -4.30 -8.81 -18.40
N GLY A 85 -3.88 -7.59 -18.76
CA GLY A 85 -2.91 -7.36 -19.84
C GLY A 85 -1.57 -8.04 -19.62
N LEU A 86 -1.16 -8.21 -18.36
CA LEU A 86 0.08 -8.90 -17.96
C LEU A 86 -0.11 -10.39 -17.63
N GLY A 87 -1.34 -10.91 -17.72
CA GLY A 87 -1.66 -12.29 -17.37
C GLY A 87 -1.57 -12.60 -15.87
N PHE A 88 -1.63 -11.58 -15.01
CA PHE A 88 -1.64 -11.74 -13.55
C PHE A 88 -3.02 -12.10 -13.01
N MET A 89 -4.06 -11.99 -13.83
CA MET A 89 -5.39 -12.47 -13.50
C MET A 89 -6.10 -13.00 -14.74
N ASP A 90 -7.01 -13.93 -14.51
CA ASP A 90 -8.03 -14.33 -15.49
C ASP A 90 -9.31 -13.48 -15.30
N GLU A 91 -10.46 -13.96 -15.76
CA GLU A 91 -11.73 -13.23 -15.65
C GLU A 91 -12.14 -12.91 -14.21
N HIS A 92 -11.74 -13.73 -13.23
CA HIS A 92 -12.26 -13.63 -11.87
C HIS A 92 -11.20 -13.72 -10.76
N LYS A 93 -9.99 -14.18 -11.05
CA LYS A 93 -9.01 -14.53 -10.02
C LYS A 93 -7.59 -14.09 -10.37
N LEU A 94 -6.90 -13.60 -9.35
CA LEU A 94 -5.46 -13.36 -9.40
C LEU A 94 -4.72 -14.69 -9.49
N ASN A 95 -3.78 -14.78 -10.42
CA ASN A 95 -2.81 -15.86 -10.49
C ASN A 95 -1.63 -15.53 -9.59
N LYS A 96 -1.72 -15.95 -8.32
CA LYS A 96 -0.70 -15.70 -7.29
C LYS A 96 0.69 -16.14 -7.71
N ASP A 97 0.80 -17.31 -8.33
CA ASP A 97 2.09 -17.92 -8.62
C ASP A 97 2.77 -17.21 -9.80
N GLN A 98 2.01 -16.89 -10.85
CA GLN A 98 2.49 -16.05 -11.96
C GLN A 98 2.92 -14.67 -11.46
N LEU A 99 2.11 -14.05 -10.60
CA LEU A 99 2.40 -12.74 -10.03
C LEU A 99 3.70 -12.77 -9.20
N LEU A 100 3.85 -13.77 -8.32
CA LEU A 100 5.06 -13.93 -7.52
C LEU A 100 6.29 -14.17 -8.40
N GLU A 101 6.18 -15.00 -9.44
CA GLU A 101 7.28 -15.27 -10.37
C GLU A 101 7.74 -13.98 -11.06
N GLN A 102 6.81 -13.18 -11.58
CA GLN A 102 7.14 -11.94 -12.29
C GLN A 102 7.68 -10.86 -11.35
N LEU A 103 7.14 -10.76 -10.14
CA LEU A 103 7.68 -9.89 -9.10
C LEU A 103 9.11 -10.28 -8.72
N LYS A 104 9.39 -11.57 -8.54
CA LYS A 104 10.75 -12.09 -8.27
C LYS A 104 11.73 -11.76 -9.41
N LYS A 105 11.31 -11.91 -10.67
CA LYS A 105 12.12 -11.51 -11.82
C LYS A 105 12.43 -10.01 -11.80
N GLY A 106 11.44 -9.18 -11.45
CA GLY A 106 11.59 -7.73 -11.34
C GLY A 106 12.54 -7.25 -10.23
N ILE A 107 12.87 -8.12 -9.27
CA ILE A 107 13.78 -7.81 -8.15
C ILE A 107 15.04 -8.69 -8.15
N ALA A 108 15.39 -9.31 -9.27
CA ALA A 108 16.50 -10.27 -9.32
C ALA A 108 17.86 -9.67 -8.88
N ASP A 109 18.06 -8.36 -9.09
CA ASP A 109 19.20 -7.57 -8.66
C ASP A 109 19.05 -6.97 -7.25
N LYS A 110 17.84 -6.97 -6.70
CA LYS A 110 17.43 -6.40 -5.41
C LYS A 110 17.18 -7.50 -4.36
N LYS A 111 18.22 -8.26 -4.00
CA LYS A 111 18.10 -9.47 -3.15
C LYS A 111 17.39 -9.24 -1.81
N ASP A 112 17.58 -8.08 -1.18
CA ASP A 112 16.96 -7.74 0.10
C ASP A 112 15.42 -7.66 0.04
N TRP A 113 14.86 -7.49 -1.17
CA TRP A 113 13.42 -7.46 -1.40
C TRP A 113 12.78 -8.84 -1.52
N THR A 114 13.55 -9.93 -1.64
CA THR A 114 13.01 -11.28 -1.87
C THR A 114 12.01 -11.69 -0.79
N LYS A 115 12.39 -11.60 0.48
CA LYS A 115 11.53 -11.98 1.62
C LYS A 115 10.35 -11.02 1.81
N PRO A 116 10.52 -9.68 1.79
CA PRO A 116 9.39 -8.75 1.82
C PRO A 116 8.39 -9.00 0.69
N MET A 117 8.85 -9.28 -0.52
CA MET A 117 8.00 -9.53 -1.68
C MET A 117 7.19 -10.83 -1.53
N GLU A 118 7.83 -11.94 -1.16
CA GLU A 118 7.13 -13.20 -0.88
C GLU A 118 6.08 -13.05 0.22
N GLY A 119 6.44 -12.34 1.30
CA GLY A 119 5.54 -12.04 2.40
C GLY A 119 4.33 -11.21 1.98
N ALA A 120 4.55 -10.15 1.20
CA ALA A 120 3.50 -9.28 0.68
C ALA A 120 2.54 -10.05 -0.23
N VAL A 121 3.05 -10.79 -1.22
CA VAL A 121 2.21 -11.57 -2.15
C VAL A 121 1.36 -12.58 -1.39
N LYS A 122 1.96 -13.32 -0.44
CA LYS A 122 1.25 -14.31 0.38
C LYS A 122 0.13 -13.67 1.20
N ARG A 123 0.45 -12.63 1.99
CA ARG A 123 -0.52 -11.99 2.88
C ARG A 123 -1.64 -11.32 2.10
N CYS A 124 -1.32 -10.59 1.04
CA CYS A 124 -2.30 -9.86 0.25
C CYS A 124 -3.24 -10.77 -0.54
N HIS A 125 -2.71 -11.86 -1.11
CA HIS A 125 -3.55 -12.85 -1.75
C HIS A 125 -4.49 -13.53 -0.75
N GLU A 126 -4.01 -13.87 0.46
CA GLU A 126 -4.85 -14.42 1.53
C GLU A 126 -5.97 -13.45 1.95
N THR A 127 -5.66 -12.16 2.10
CA THR A 127 -6.66 -11.11 2.41
C THR A 127 -7.76 -11.04 1.36
N ILE A 128 -7.39 -11.05 0.08
CA ILE A 128 -8.35 -10.92 -1.03
C ILE A 128 -9.18 -12.17 -1.22
N THR A 129 -8.62 -13.34 -0.94
CA THR A 129 -9.38 -14.60 -1.05
C THR A 129 -10.42 -14.75 0.06
N LYS A 130 -10.20 -14.11 1.20
CA LYS A 130 -11.07 -14.21 2.39
C LYS A 130 -12.12 -13.10 2.48
N ARG A 131 -12.00 -12.04 1.68
CA ARG A 131 -12.95 -10.92 1.71
C ARG A 131 -14.20 -11.25 0.89
N GLU A 132 -15.30 -10.63 1.26
CA GLU A 132 -16.50 -10.60 0.44
C GLU A 132 -16.27 -9.66 -0.75
N THR A 133 -16.53 -10.14 -1.96
CA THR A 133 -16.46 -9.33 -3.18
C THR A 133 -17.72 -8.49 -3.28
N PRO A 134 -17.63 -7.16 -3.50
CA PRO A 134 -18.80 -6.33 -3.76
C PRO A 134 -19.59 -6.87 -4.95
N GLN A 135 -20.89 -7.07 -4.75
CA GLN A 135 -21.76 -7.74 -5.73
C GLN A 135 -22.08 -6.86 -6.95
N GLU A 136 -21.87 -5.55 -6.85
CA GLU A 136 -22.24 -4.55 -7.87
C GLU A 136 -21.06 -3.68 -8.34
N ALA A 137 -19.84 -4.24 -8.43
CA ALA A 137 -18.73 -3.51 -9.02
C ALA A 137 -18.73 -3.64 -10.56
N ALA A 138 -18.49 -2.52 -11.27
CA ALA A 138 -18.39 -2.51 -12.73
C ALA A 138 -17.19 -3.33 -13.26
N CYS A 139 -16.19 -3.54 -12.42
CA CYS A 139 -14.93 -4.24 -12.69
C CYS A 139 -14.50 -5.01 -11.44
N GLN A 140 -13.69 -6.05 -11.61
CA GLN A 140 -13.17 -6.82 -10.47
C GLN A 140 -12.23 -5.96 -9.63
N ASP A 141 -12.45 -5.92 -8.32
CA ASP A 141 -11.67 -5.12 -7.38
C ASP A 141 -10.49 -5.90 -6.76
N SER A 142 -10.32 -7.18 -7.08
CA SER A 142 -9.22 -8.02 -6.59
C SER A 142 -7.83 -7.46 -6.95
N ALA A 143 -7.64 -6.97 -8.18
CA ALA A 143 -6.40 -6.33 -8.61
C ALA A 143 -6.10 -5.06 -7.79
N HIS A 144 -7.11 -4.22 -7.59
CA HIS A 144 -6.98 -2.99 -6.81
C HIS A 144 -6.62 -3.27 -5.35
N GLU A 145 -7.37 -4.18 -4.70
CA GLU A 145 -7.10 -4.57 -3.32
C GLU A 145 -5.71 -5.21 -3.16
N PHE A 146 -5.25 -5.97 -4.15
CA PHE A 146 -3.89 -6.51 -4.16
C PHE A 146 -2.85 -5.41 -4.23
N THR A 147 -2.97 -4.49 -5.20
CA THR A 147 -2.05 -3.37 -5.37
C THR A 147 -1.94 -2.57 -4.07
N HIS A 148 -3.08 -2.22 -3.45
CA HIS A 148 -3.12 -1.48 -2.19
C HIS A 148 -2.46 -2.23 -1.03
N CYS A 149 -2.81 -3.50 -0.86
CA CYS A 149 -2.21 -4.33 0.18
C CYS A 149 -0.71 -4.51 -0.04
N ALA A 150 -0.27 -4.82 -1.26
CA ALA A 150 1.13 -5.10 -1.57
C ALA A 150 2.01 -3.87 -1.35
N MET A 151 1.58 -2.70 -1.82
CA MET A 151 2.32 -1.45 -1.57
C MET A 151 2.47 -1.18 -0.07
N ARG A 152 1.41 -1.40 0.72
CA ARG A 152 1.44 -1.22 2.17
C ARG A 152 2.38 -2.21 2.85
N GLU A 153 2.27 -3.49 2.52
CA GLU A 153 3.13 -4.54 3.06
C GLU A 153 4.60 -4.32 2.73
N LEU A 154 4.92 -3.94 1.49
CA LEU A 154 6.29 -3.65 1.07
C LEU A 154 6.85 -2.41 1.77
N PHE A 155 6.05 -1.36 1.97
CA PHE A 155 6.47 -0.18 2.71
C PHE A 155 6.79 -0.51 4.18
N LEU A 156 5.88 -1.23 4.85
CA LEU A 156 6.06 -1.61 6.26
C LEU A 156 7.24 -2.56 6.47
N ASN A 157 7.55 -3.39 5.47
CA ASN A 157 8.66 -4.34 5.48
C ASN A 157 9.84 -3.87 4.61
N CYS A 158 9.96 -2.56 4.34
CA CYS A 158 11.06 -2.01 3.55
C CYS A 158 12.42 -2.40 4.17
N PRO A 159 13.35 -2.99 3.39
CA PRO A 159 14.68 -3.32 3.86
C PRO A 159 15.44 -2.09 4.37
N ALA A 160 16.30 -2.28 5.37
CA ALA A 160 17.10 -1.19 5.93
C ALA A 160 18.03 -0.53 4.88
N SER A 161 18.47 -1.29 3.88
CA SER A 161 19.30 -0.82 2.76
C SER A 161 18.57 0.16 1.82
N GLU A 162 17.23 0.12 1.81
CA GLU A 162 16.36 0.90 0.91
C GLU A 162 15.54 1.94 1.68
N TRP A 163 15.65 1.94 3.02
CA TRP A 163 14.91 2.82 3.92
C TRP A 163 15.69 4.11 4.18
N ASN A 164 15.03 5.25 3.93
CA ASN A 164 15.54 6.54 4.35
C ASN A 164 15.23 6.76 5.84
N ASN A 165 16.24 6.53 6.67
CA ASN A 165 16.10 6.63 8.12
C ASN A 165 16.14 8.09 8.60
N ASN A 166 14.97 8.71 8.68
CA ASN A 166 14.76 10.04 9.25
C ASN A 166 13.42 10.11 10.02
N ASP A 167 13.23 11.18 10.79
CA ASP A 167 12.05 11.35 11.66
C ASP A 167 10.73 11.33 10.88
N GLU A 168 10.69 11.96 9.71
CA GLU A 168 9.50 12.02 8.85
C GLU A 168 9.06 10.63 8.39
N CYS A 169 10.01 9.83 7.92
CA CYS A 169 9.76 8.47 7.45
C CYS A 169 9.42 7.52 8.59
N ASN A 170 10.09 7.64 9.74
CA ASN A 170 9.82 6.83 10.91
C ASN A 170 8.44 7.16 11.51
N LEU A 171 8.02 8.42 11.47
CA LEU A 171 6.66 8.83 11.83
C LEU A 171 5.62 8.22 10.89
N VAL A 172 5.82 8.33 9.56
CA VAL A 172 4.90 7.73 8.57
C VAL A 172 4.79 6.22 8.76
N LYS A 173 5.91 5.50 8.96
CA LYS A 173 5.90 4.05 9.18
C LYS A 173 5.16 3.66 10.46
N SER A 174 5.49 4.29 11.58
CA SER A 174 4.84 4.04 12.88
C SER A 174 3.34 4.29 12.80
N ARG A 175 2.96 5.38 12.13
CA ARG A 175 1.56 5.75 11.95
C ARG A 175 0.81 4.77 11.06
N MET A 176 1.43 4.29 9.99
CA MET A 176 0.85 3.22 9.18
C MET A 176 0.70 1.94 10.01
N GLN A 177 1.65 1.55 10.84
CA GLN A 177 1.51 0.36 11.70
C GLN A 177 0.32 0.46 12.66
N ALA A 178 0.10 1.63 13.26
CA ALA A 178 -1.03 1.89 14.14
C ALA A 178 -2.38 1.99 13.40
N CYS A 179 -2.38 2.49 12.16
CA CYS A 179 -3.58 2.79 11.41
C CYS A 179 -3.69 1.95 10.11
N PRO A 180 -4.54 0.91 10.10
CA PRO A 180 -4.63 -0.05 9.01
C PRO A 180 -5.08 0.57 7.68
N ASN A 181 -5.85 1.65 7.73
CA ASN A 181 -6.47 2.27 6.55
C ASN A 181 -5.68 3.46 5.98
N ILE A 182 -4.52 3.80 6.55
CA ILE A 182 -3.67 4.84 5.96
C ILE A 182 -3.01 4.28 4.69
N PRO A 183 -3.20 4.94 3.53
CA PRO A 183 -2.59 4.49 2.29
C PRO A 183 -1.07 4.68 2.33
N PRO A 184 -0.29 3.82 1.66
CA PRO A 184 1.15 4.03 1.52
C PRO A 184 1.42 5.33 0.76
N PRO A 185 2.58 6.00 1.01
CA PRO A 185 3.02 7.10 0.17
C PRO A 185 3.05 6.67 -1.31
N PRO A 186 2.59 7.52 -2.26
CA PRO A 186 2.71 7.21 -3.67
C PRO A 186 4.17 6.98 -4.06
N PRO A 187 4.44 6.14 -5.08
CA PRO A 187 5.79 5.97 -5.60
C PRO A 187 6.38 7.33 -6.03
N PRO A 188 7.70 7.51 -5.92
CA PRO A 188 8.32 8.77 -6.33
C PRO A 188 8.02 9.06 -7.81
N PRO A 189 7.80 10.33 -8.17
CA PRO A 189 7.55 10.68 -9.56
C PRO A 189 8.75 10.29 -10.43
N PRO A 190 8.55 10.05 -11.74
CA PRO A 190 9.64 9.80 -12.68
C PRO A 190 10.71 10.89 -12.55
N GLN A 191 11.98 10.54 -12.77
CA GLN A 191 13.11 11.44 -12.50
C GLN A 191 12.95 12.84 -13.11
N GLY A 192 12.34 12.95 -14.30
CA GLY A 192 12.07 14.22 -14.98
C GLY A 192 11.08 15.16 -14.28
N PHE A 193 10.31 14.69 -13.29
CA PHE A 193 9.33 15.46 -12.53
C PHE A 193 9.75 15.69 -11.06
N ARG A 194 10.90 15.17 -10.64
CA ARG A 194 11.42 15.43 -9.29
C ARG A 194 11.77 16.91 -9.16
N GLY A 195 11.16 17.59 -8.19
CA GLY A 195 11.39 19.02 -7.92
C GLY A 195 10.42 20.00 -8.62
N GLN A 196 9.50 19.53 -9.46
CA GLN A 196 8.50 20.38 -10.13
C GLN A 196 7.18 20.53 -9.35
N GLY A 197 7.16 20.17 -8.06
CA GLY A 197 6.00 20.40 -7.20
C GLY A 197 5.71 21.91 -7.09
N PRO A 198 4.45 22.32 -6.86
CA PRO A 198 4.14 23.74 -6.66
C PRO A 198 5.05 24.33 -5.57
N PRO A 199 5.50 25.60 -5.70
CA PRO A 199 6.32 26.22 -4.66
C PRO A 199 5.58 26.18 -3.31
N PRO A 200 6.32 26.18 -2.18
CA PRO A 200 5.69 26.26 -0.87
C PRO A 200 4.81 27.53 -0.83
N GLN A 201 3.53 27.34 -0.51
CA GLN A 201 2.64 28.42 -0.05
C GLN A 201 2.79 28.57 1.45
#